data_AF-J8PY11-F1
#
_entry.id   AF-J8PY11-F1
#
_cell.length_a   1.000
_cell.length_b   1.000
_cell.length_c   1.000
_cell.angle_alpha   90.00
_cell.angle_beta   90.00
_cell.angle_gamma   90.00
#
_symmetry.space_group_name_H-M   'P 1'
#
loop_
_entity.id
_entity.type
_entity.pdbx_description
1 polymer ?
#
loop_
_entity_poly.entity_id
_entity_poly.type
_entity_poly.pdbx_seq_one_letter_code
_entity_poly.pdbx_strand_id
1 'polypeptide(L)'
;MDTEALANHLLRQLTLGVEENKLEDLLQRQNGNEEPSQEYNKKLLLACGFQAILRKILLDARAKAAAEGLREVYPYHVEAATQAFLDSQ
;
A
#
# COMPACT_ATOMS: atom_id res chain seq x y z
N MET A 1 -1.72 -11.74 -5.91
CA MET A 1 -2.53 -10.93 -4.98
C MET A 1 -3.17 -9.82 -5.79
N ASP A 2 -4.50 -9.74 -5.81
CA ASP A 2 -5.21 -8.63 -6.46
C ASP A 2 -5.24 -7.39 -5.57
N THR A 3 -5.73 -6.27 -6.13
CA THR A 3 -5.78 -4.98 -5.42
C THR A 3 -6.71 -5.04 -4.20
N GLU A 4 -7.78 -5.84 -4.24
CA GLU A 4 -8.71 -5.97 -3.12
C GLU A 4 -8.09 -6.76 -1.95
N ALA A 5 -7.37 -7.85 -2.24
CA ALA A 5 -6.60 -8.60 -1.27
C ALA A 5 -5.49 -7.74 -0.63
N LEU A 6 -4.81 -6.90 -1.43
CA LEU A 6 -3.87 -5.90 -0.91
C LEU A 6 -4.58 -4.90 0.02
N ALA A 7 -5.75 -4.41 -0.38
CA ALA A 7 -6.54 -3.47 0.39
C ALA A 7 -6.97 -4.05 1.75
N ASN A 8 -7.38 -5.32 1.76
CA ASN A 8 -7.66 -6.08 2.98
C ASN A 8 -6.41 -6.20 3.87
N HIS A 9 -5.27 -6.53 3.27
CA HIS A 9 -4.01 -6.69 3.99
C HIS A 9 -3.54 -5.38 4.65
N LEU A 10 -3.52 -4.27 3.90
CA LEU A 10 -3.11 -2.96 4.39
C LEU A 10 -4.03 -2.47 5.51
N LEU A 11 -5.35 -2.63 5.34
CA LEU A 11 -6.31 -2.27 6.38
C LEU A 11 -6.07 -3.09 7.65
N ARG A 12 -5.86 -4.40 7.52
CA ARG A 12 -5.59 -5.28 8.68
C ARG A 12 -4.33 -4.85 9.44
N GLN A 13 -3.24 -4.50 8.74
CA GLN A 13 -2.02 -4.02 9.38
C GLN A 13 -2.23 -2.69 10.12
N LEU A 14 -3.03 -1.78 9.54
CA LEU A 14 -3.40 -0.52 10.19
C LEU A 14 -4.32 -0.72 11.40
N THR A 15 -5.27 -1.67 11.33
CA THR A 15 -6.20 -1.95 12.43
C THR A 15 -5.58 -2.76 13.55
N LEU A 16 -4.62 -3.64 13.27
CA LEU A 16 -3.86 -4.38 14.29
C LEU A 16 -3.04 -3.44 15.21
N GLY A 17 -2.73 -2.22 14.76
CA GLY A 17 -2.19 -1.16 15.63
C GLY A 17 -3.24 -0.43 16.49
N VAL A 18 -4.53 -0.73 16.30
CA VAL A 18 -5.71 -0.09 16.92
C VAL A 18 -6.61 -1.12 17.64
N GLU A 19 -6.24 -2.40 17.61
CA GLU A 19 -7.01 -3.50 18.20
C GLU A 19 -6.94 -3.48 19.73
N GLU A 20 -7.94 -2.83 20.33
CA GLU A 20 -8.60 -3.45 21.48
C GLU A 20 -10.14 -3.38 21.44
N ASN A 21 -10.81 -2.59 20.56
CA ASN A 21 -12.24 -2.32 20.78
C ASN A 21 -13.20 -2.18 19.58
N LYS A 22 -12.90 -2.59 18.34
CA LYS A 22 -13.83 -2.33 17.20
C LYS A 22 -14.06 -3.45 16.20
N LEU A 23 -13.44 -4.62 16.37
CA LEU A 23 -13.57 -5.71 15.39
C LEU A 23 -14.96 -6.36 15.43
N GLU A 24 -15.58 -6.42 16.60
CA GLU A 24 -16.91 -7.03 16.79
C GLU A 24 -18.04 -6.16 16.19
N ASP A 25 -17.89 -4.83 16.22
CA ASP A 25 -18.89 -3.89 15.66
C ASP A 25 -18.91 -3.85 14.12
N LEU A 26 -17.78 -4.16 13.47
CA LEU A 26 -17.66 -4.12 12.01
C LEU A 26 -18.25 -5.37 11.34
N LEU A 27 -18.17 -6.53 12.00
CA LEU A 27 -18.71 -7.79 11.48
C LEU A 27 -20.25 -7.81 11.48
N GLN A 28 -20.90 -7.08 12.40
CA GLN A 28 -22.36 -6.98 12.45
C GLN A 28 -22.97 -6.18 11.30
N ARG A 29 -22.21 -5.29 10.64
CA ARG A 29 -22.72 -4.44 9.55
C ARG A 29 -22.65 -5.10 8.17
N GLN A 30 -22.05 -6.28 8.05
CA GLN A 30 -21.80 -6.93 6.75
C GLN A 30 -23.01 -7.71 6.19
N ASN A 31 -24.12 -7.81 6.94
CA ASN A 31 -25.33 -8.54 6.54
C ASN A 31 -26.43 -7.66 5.90
N GLY A 32 -26.16 -6.39 5.61
CA GLY A 32 -27.12 -5.47 4.96
C GLY A 32 -26.76 -5.21 3.49
N ASN A 33 -27.71 -5.45 2.58
CA ASN A 33 -27.66 -5.03 1.17
C ASN A 33 -27.59 -3.50 1.05
N GLU A 34 -26.40 -2.92 1.18
CA GLU A 34 -26.16 -1.50 0.95
C GLU A 34 -25.07 -1.31 -0.12
N GLU A 35 -25.19 -0.23 -0.90
CA GLU A 35 -24.15 0.24 -1.82
C GLU A 35 -22.76 0.16 -1.14
N PRO A 36 -21.67 -0.14 -1.89
CA PRO A 36 -20.35 -0.26 -1.30
C PRO A 36 -20.08 0.98 -0.45
N SER A 37 -20.00 0.75 0.85
CA SER A 37 -19.93 1.84 1.83
C SER A 37 -18.75 2.75 1.48
N GLN A 38 -18.87 4.04 1.80
CA GLN A 38 -17.79 5.00 1.59
C GLN A 38 -16.45 4.49 2.14
N GLU A 39 -16.49 3.71 3.22
CA GLU A 39 -15.33 3.03 3.82
C GLU A 39 -14.71 1.94 2.94
N TYR A 40 -15.53 1.14 2.24
CA TYR A 40 -15.04 0.17 1.25
C TYR A 40 -14.29 0.87 0.11
N ASN A 41 -14.82 1.99 -0.39
CA ASN A 41 -14.16 2.76 -1.45
C ASN A 41 -12.84 3.41 -0.97
N LYS A 42 -12.79 3.96 0.25
CA LYS A 42 -11.55 4.48 0.86
C LYS A 42 -10.47 3.41 0.97
N LYS A 43 -10.86 2.20 1.33
CA LYS A 43 -9.95 1.05 1.44
C LYS A 43 -9.35 0.68 0.06
N LEU A 44 -10.15 0.69 -1.01
CA LEU A 44 -9.62 0.49 -2.37
C LEU A 44 -8.69 1.63 -2.80
N LEU A 45 -9.04 2.88 -2.49
CA LEU A 45 -8.17 4.04 -2.74
C LEU A 45 -6.82 3.93 -2.03
N LEU A 46 -6.81 3.44 -0.78
CA LEU A 46 -5.59 3.18 -0.03
C LEU A 46 -4.68 2.18 -0.78
N ALA A 47 -5.22 1.07 -1.27
CA ALA A 47 -4.46 0.09 -2.03
C ALA A 47 -3.90 0.67 -3.34
N CYS A 48 -4.71 1.45 -4.06
CA CYS A 48 -4.26 2.15 -5.26
C CYS A 48 -3.13 3.14 -4.95
N GLY A 49 -3.25 3.91 -3.87
CA GLY A 49 -2.23 4.85 -3.40
C GLY A 49 -0.92 4.15 -3.05
N PHE A 50 -0.99 3.04 -2.30
CA PHE A 50 0.18 2.22 -1.97
C PHE A 50 0.89 1.71 -3.24
N GLN A 51 0.14 1.17 -4.19
CA GLN A 51 0.71 0.71 -5.46
C GLN A 51 1.31 1.87 -6.28
N ALA A 52 0.73 3.07 -6.23
CA ALA A 52 1.27 4.24 -6.92
C ALA A 52 2.63 4.67 -6.33
N ILE A 53 2.74 4.69 -5.00
CA ILE A 53 3.99 4.96 -4.28
C ILE A 53 5.05 3.90 -4.63
N LEU A 54 4.69 2.62 -4.57
CA LEU A 54 5.60 1.52 -4.88
C LEU A 54 6.13 1.62 -6.32
N ARG A 55 5.27 1.92 -7.30
CA ARG A 55 5.69 2.11 -8.70
C ARG A 55 6.64 3.30 -8.84
N LYS A 56 6.41 4.40 -8.13
CA LYS A 56 7.29 5.58 -8.12
C LYS A 56 8.69 5.21 -7.60
N ILE A 57 8.76 4.48 -6.49
CA ILE A 57 10.03 4.02 -5.89
C ILE A 57 10.77 3.09 -6.86
N LEU A 58 10.08 2.12 -7.47
CA LEU A 58 10.72 1.18 -8.41
C LEU A 58 11.23 1.87 -9.69
N LEU A 59 10.56 2.93 -10.15
CA LEU A 59 11.05 3.75 -11.26
C LEU A 59 12.35 4.49 -10.91
N ASP A 60 12.42 5.05 -9.70
CA ASP A 60 13.64 5.72 -9.22
C ASP A 60 14.79 4.72 -8.98
N ALA A 61 14.50 3.57 -8.38
CA ALA A 61 15.47 2.49 -8.20
C ALA A 61 16.05 2.02 -9.55
N ARG A 62 15.21 1.90 -10.58
CA ARG A 62 15.64 1.58 -11.95
C ARG A 62 16.52 2.68 -12.55
N ALA A 63 16.19 3.96 -12.32
CA ALA A 63 17.00 5.08 -12.79
C ALA A 63 18.40 5.06 -12.16
N LYS A 64 18.49 4.77 -10.85
CA LYS A 64 19.77 4.62 -10.14
C LYS A 64 20.60 3.46 -10.70
N ALA A 65 20.00 2.28 -10.89
CA ALA A 65 20.69 1.14 -11.50
C ALA A 65 21.21 1.45 -12.92
N ALA A 66 20.41 2.16 -13.72
CA ALA A 66 20.81 2.58 -15.05
C ALA A 66 21.99 3.59 -15.02
N ALA A 67 22.05 4.48 -14.01
CA ALA A 67 23.15 5.42 -13.83
C ALA A 67 24.48 4.71 -13.50
N GLU A 68 24.42 3.54 -12.88
CA GLU A 68 25.57 2.67 -12.61
C GLU A 68 25.92 1.74 -13.80
N GLY A 69 25.18 1.82 -14.91
CA GLY A 69 25.37 0.96 -16.08
C GLY A 69 24.87 -0.47 -15.89
N LEU A 70 24.06 -0.72 -14.85
CA LEU A 70 23.53 -2.04 -14.52
C LEU A 70 22.23 -2.31 -15.28
N ARG A 71 22.04 -3.54 -15.72
CA ARG A 71 20.80 -3.99 -16.38
C ARG A 71 19.69 -4.34 -15.41
N GLU A 72 20.04 -4.64 -14.17
CA GLU A 72 19.13 -5.14 -13.15
C GLU A 72 19.13 -4.22 -11.92
N VAL A 73 17.99 -4.18 -11.23
CA VAL A 73 17.83 -3.43 -9.99
C VAL A 73 18.25 -4.32 -8.82
N TYR A 74 19.34 -3.94 -8.15
CA TYR A 74 19.77 -4.57 -6.91
C TYR A 74 19.10 -3.97 -5.66
N PRO A 75 19.04 -4.71 -4.52
CA PRO A 75 18.36 -4.27 -3.30
C PRO A 75 18.72 -2.86 -2.82
N TYR A 76 19.99 -2.47 -2.84
CA TYR A 76 20.43 -1.15 -2.38
C TYR A 76 19.85 0.02 -3.19
N HIS A 77 19.50 -0.20 -4.47
CA HIS A 77 18.80 0.83 -5.27
C HIS A 77 17.38 1.05 -4.74
N VAL A 78 16.70 -0.02 -4.31
CA VAL A 78 15.34 0.04 -3.77
C VAL A 78 15.36 0.74 -2.42
N GLU A 79 16.32 0.40 -1.56
CA GLU A 79 16.49 1.07 -0.26
C GLU A 79 16.79 2.56 -0.44
N ALA A 80 17.73 2.92 -1.32
CA ALA A 80 18.08 4.31 -1.60
C ALA A 80 16.91 5.09 -2.21
N ALA A 81 16.15 4.49 -3.14
CA ALA A 81 14.97 5.12 -3.74
C ALA A 81 13.82 5.27 -2.72
N THR A 82 13.67 4.30 -1.81
CA THR A 82 12.68 4.37 -0.74
C THR A 82 12.99 5.51 0.21
N GLN A 83 14.24 5.62 0.65
CA GLN A 83 14.66 6.71 1.53
C GLN A 83 14.52 8.08 0.83
N ALA A 84 14.96 8.18 -0.42
CA ALA A 84 14.80 9.40 -1.21
C ALA A 84 13.33 9.81 -1.38
N PHE A 85 12.42 8.85 -1.56
CA PHE A 85 10.99 9.13 -1.59
C PHE A 85 10.52 9.72 -0.25
N LEU A 86 10.85 9.08 0.88
CA LEU A 86 10.46 9.51 2.22
C LEU A 86 11.02 10.87 2.60
N ASP A 87 12.25 11.19 2.20
CA ASP A 87 12.91 12.48 2.48
C ASP A 87 12.33 13.64 1.65
N SER A 88 11.63 13.35 0.55
CA SER A 88 11.15 14.34 -0.43
C SER A 88 9.71 14.79 -0.24
N GLN A 89 8.97 14.17 0.69
CA GLN A 89 7.59 14.51 1.03
C GLN A 89 7.53 15.45 2.23
#